data_AF-A0A964JA96-F1
#
_entry.id   AF-A0A964JA96-F1
#
_cell.length_a   1.000
_cell.length_b   1.000
_cell.length_c   1.000
_cell.angle_alpha   90.00
_cell.angle_beta   90.00
_cell.angle_gamma   90.00
#
_symmetry.space_group_name_H-M   'P 1'
#
loop_
_entity.id
_entity.type
_entity.pdbx_description
1 polymer ?
#
loop_
_entity_poly.entity_id
_entity_poly.type
_entity_poly.pdbx_seq_one_letter_code
_entity_poly.pdbx_strand_id
1 'polypeptide(L)'
;MLERATQEPTVVVHGMADVALACAPGLAVTLLSAPGAAVFAGPGWWLALMRLARAQFPGVVTADWLDCADAAGLALAALRLGQRTLILDPACPAFAAVAATAAALGARVCPLRPQALDLAERGAERRVRDWLSYRDRPPPLR
;
A
#
# COMPACT_ATOMS: atom_id res chain seq x y z
N MET A 1 -24.88 -11.27 3.40
CA MET A 1 -23.77 -12.25 3.20
C MET A 1 -22.56 -11.45 2.75
N LEU A 2 -21.78 -10.90 3.69
CA LEU A 2 -20.58 -10.13 3.37
C LEU A 2 -19.48 -11.13 3.01
N GLU A 3 -19.09 -11.16 1.73
CA GLU A 3 -17.92 -11.92 1.28
C GLU A 3 -16.72 -11.51 2.15
N ARG A 4 -16.10 -12.49 2.79
CA ARG A 4 -14.86 -12.28 3.56
C ARG A 4 -13.78 -11.90 2.56
N ALA A 5 -13.48 -10.61 2.43
CA ALA A 5 -12.34 -10.16 1.64
C ALA A 5 -11.06 -10.71 2.31
N THR A 6 -10.48 -11.75 1.72
CA THR A 6 -9.14 -12.23 2.05
C THR A 6 -8.17 -11.11 1.77
N GLN A 7 -7.64 -10.49 2.83
CA GLN A 7 -6.70 -9.37 2.68
C GLN A 7 -5.30 -9.94 2.45
N GLU A 8 -4.64 -9.55 1.35
CA GLU A 8 -3.24 -9.92 1.13
C GLU A 8 -2.36 -9.38 2.27
N PRO A 9 -1.36 -10.16 2.74
CA PRO A 9 -0.47 -9.72 3.80
C PRO A 9 0.26 -8.45 3.36
N THR A 10 -0.01 -7.36 4.08
CA THR A 10 0.43 -6.01 3.73
C THR A 10 1.45 -5.51 4.74
N VAL A 11 2.54 -4.91 4.27
CA VAL A 11 3.62 -4.36 5.11
C VAL A 11 3.82 -2.89 4.78
N VAL A 12 3.82 -2.03 5.80
CA VAL A 12 4.16 -0.61 5.64
C VAL A 12 5.68 -0.48 5.55
N VAL A 13 6.14 0.23 4.52
CA VAL A 13 7.57 0.49 4.29
C VAL A 13 7.84 1.99 4.19
N HIS A 14 8.97 2.41 4.75
CA HIS A 14 9.42 3.80 4.79
C HIS A 14 10.63 4.05 3.87
N GLY A 15 11.17 2.99 3.24
CA GLY A 15 12.28 3.08 2.31
C GLY A 15 12.81 1.71 1.88
N MET A 16 13.96 1.69 1.21
CA MET A 16 14.48 0.46 0.60
C MET A 16 14.96 -0.58 1.62
N ALA A 17 15.44 -0.15 2.79
CA ALA A 17 15.80 -1.09 3.87
C ALA A 17 14.58 -1.89 4.35
N ASP A 18 13.45 -1.21 4.52
CA ASP A 18 12.18 -1.81 4.89
C ASP A 18 11.66 -2.76 3.80
N VAL A 19 11.78 -2.37 2.53
CA VAL A 19 11.46 -3.25 1.40
C VAL A 19 12.29 -4.53 1.45
N ALA A 20 13.59 -4.42 1.69
CA ALA A 20 14.46 -5.58 1.80
C ALA A 20 14.06 -6.50 2.96
N LEU A 21 13.72 -5.94 4.12
CA LEU A 21 13.20 -6.70 5.27
C LEU A 21 11.88 -7.39 4.94
N ALA A 22 10.93 -6.68 4.32
CA ALA A 22 9.64 -7.20 3.93
C ALA A 22 9.76 -8.34 2.90
N CYS A 23 10.71 -8.25 1.96
CA CYS A 23 10.88 -9.23 0.89
C CYS A 23 11.83 -10.38 1.24
N ALA A 24 12.68 -10.24 2.27
CA ALA A 24 13.67 -11.25 2.67
C ALA A 24 13.09 -12.66 2.91
N PRO A 25 11.86 -12.85 3.41
CA PRO A 25 11.28 -14.18 3.55
C PRO A 25 10.97 -14.90 2.23
N GLY A 26 10.95 -14.19 1.09
CA GLY A 26 10.57 -14.74 -0.21
C GLY A 26 9.08 -15.07 -0.34
N LEU A 27 8.25 -14.53 0.55
CA LEU A 27 6.80 -14.71 0.55
C LEU A 27 6.12 -13.53 -0.16
N ALA A 28 5.02 -13.81 -0.86
CA ALA A 28 4.22 -12.78 -1.52
C ALA A 28 3.81 -11.66 -0.52
N VAL A 29 4.04 -10.41 -0.91
CA VAL A 29 3.76 -9.24 -0.06
C VAL A 29 3.14 -8.12 -0.86
N THR A 30 2.13 -7.48 -0.26
CA THR A 30 1.67 -6.15 -0.67
C THR A 30 2.46 -5.10 0.10
N LEU A 31 3.08 -4.15 -0.61
CA LEU A 31 3.78 -3.04 0.03
C LEU A 31 2.87 -1.82 0.17
N LEU A 32 2.84 -1.21 1.33
CA LEU A 32 2.04 -0.03 1.63
C LEU A 32 2.95 1.11 2.05
N SER A 33 2.72 2.31 1.54
CA SER A 33 3.44 3.48 2.01
C SER A 33 3.04 3.86 3.44
N ALA A 34 3.92 4.58 4.13
CA ALA A 34 3.57 5.29 5.36
C ALA A 34 2.30 6.16 5.18
N PRO A 35 1.53 6.42 6.26
CA PRO A 35 0.36 7.29 6.20
C PRO A 35 0.70 8.66 5.60
N GLY A 36 -0.06 9.12 4.61
CA GLY A 36 0.18 10.40 3.94
C GLY A 36 1.48 10.51 3.14
N ALA A 37 2.14 9.40 2.78
CA ALA A 37 3.42 9.44 2.06
C ALA A 37 3.38 10.24 0.76
N ALA A 38 2.26 10.27 0.05
CA ALA A 38 2.16 11.11 -1.14
C ALA A 38 2.35 12.61 -0.82
N VAL A 39 1.94 13.06 0.38
CA VAL A 39 2.02 14.46 0.81
C VAL A 39 3.45 14.87 1.15
N PHE A 40 4.17 14.05 1.92
CA PHE A 40 5.51 14.43 2.39
C PHE A 40 6.67 13.94 1.51
N ALA A 41 6.50 12.83 0.77
CA ALA A 41 7.52 12.27 -0.11
C ALA A 41 7.19 12.41 -1.60
N GLY A 42 5.91 12.56 -1.93
CA GLY A 42 5.44 12.67 -3.31
C GLY A 42 5.18 11.30 -3.98
N PRO A 43 4.23 11.21 -4.92
CA PRO A 43 3.98 9.99 -5.70
C PRO A 43 5.21 9.47 -6.45
N GLY A 44 6.04 10.38 -7.00
CA GLY A 44 7.23 10.01 -7.75
C GLY A 44 8.25 9.21 -6.93
N TRP A 45 8.40 9.54 -5.65
CA TRP A 45 9.25 8.77 -4.73
C TRP A 45 8.75 7.34 -4.57
N TRP A 46 7.45 7.15 -4.35
CA TRP A 46 6.86 5.83 -4.18
C TRP A 46 7.07 4.95 -5.41
N LEU A 47 6.82 5.48 -6.60
CA LEU A 47 7.02 4.74 -7.85
C LEU A 47 8.48 4.38 -8.08
N ALA A 48 9.41 5.28 -7.76
CA ALA A 48 10.83 4.99 -7.84
C ALA A 48 11.23 3.85 -6.89
N LEU A 49 10.71 3.86 -5.66
CA LEU A 49 10.91 2.81 -4.67
C LEU A 49 10.34 1.46 -5.16
N MET A 50 9.11 1.45 -5.68
CA MET A 50 8.48 0.22 -6.19
C MET A 50 9.19 -0.34 -7.43
N ARG A 51 9.73 0.53 -8.29
CA ARG A 51 10.55 0.11 -9.43
C ARG A 51 11.83 -0.61 -8.96
N LEU A 52 12.51 -0.06 -7.96
CA LEU A 52 13.69 -0.69 -7.35
C LEU A 52 13.32 -2.01 -6.65
N ALA A 53 12.23 -2.01 -5.88
CA ALA A 53 11.71 -3.18 -5.18
C ALA A 53 11.44 -4.35 -6.14
N ARG A 54 10.69 -4.10 -7.22
CA ARG A 54 10.35 -5.13 -8.21
C ARG A 54 11.56 -5.63 -9.00
N ALA A 55 12.56 -4.77 -9.22
CA ALA A 55 13.82 -5.17 -9.85
C ALA A 55 14.68 -6.05 -8.93
N GLN A 56 14.74 -5.73 -7.63
CA GLN A 56 15.54 -6.47 -6.66
C GLN A 56 14.86 -7.77 -6.18
N PHE A 57 13.53 -7.78 -6.10
CA PHE A 57 12.73 -8.91 -5.58
C PHE A 57 11.66 -9.34 -6.59
N PRO A 58 12.05 -9.89 -7.75
CA PRO A 58 11.12 -10.26 -8.80
C PRO A 58 10.14 -11.34 -8.31
N GLY A 59 8.84 -11.10 -8.50
CA GLY A 59 7.77 -12.03 -8.12
C GLY A 59 7.38 -12.03 -6.62
N VAL A 60 8.09 -11.29 -5.77
CA VAL A 60 7.79 -11.20 -4.32
C VAL A 60 6.76 -10.10 -4.04
N VAL A 61 6.94 -8.93 -4.64
CA VAL A 61 6.00 -7.80 -4.50
C VAL A 61 4.80 -8.00 -5.44
N THR A 62 3.66 -8.44 -4.90
CA THR A 62 2.46 -8.73 -5.69
C THR A 62 1.66 -7.48 -6.01
N ALA A 63 1.56 -6.55 -5.06
CA ALA A 63 0.86 -5.29 -5.20
C ALA A 63 1.51 -4.19 -4.36
N ASP A 64 1.15 -2.95 -4.65
CA ASP A 64 1.62 -1.80 -3.87
C ASP A 64 0.55 -0.70 -3.77
N TRP A 65 0.52 -0.02 -2.63
CA TRP A 65 -0.54 0.90 -2.21
C TRP A 65 0.10 2.21 -1.76
N LEU A 66 -0.32 3.33 -2.33
CA LEU A 66 0.14 4.66 -1.96
C LEU A 66 -0.93 5.40 -1.16
N ASP A 67 -0.57 5.87 0.03
CA ASP A 67 -1.44 6.70 0.85
C ASP A 67 -1.33 8.18 0.47
N CYS A 68 -2.46 8.75 0.06
CA CYS A 68 -2.60 10.13 -0.37
C CYS A 68 -3.26 11.04 0.67
N ALA A 69 -3.52 10.55 1.90
CA ALA A 69 -4.29 11.27 2.92
C ALA A 69 -5.58 11.87 2.32
N ASP A 70 -5.80 13.18 2.42
CA ASP A 70 -6.91 13.93 1.83
C ASP A 70 -6.53 14.66 0.52
N ALA A 71 -5.31 14.44 0.00
CA ALA A 71 -4.75 15.20 -1.11
C ALA A 71 -5.14 14.64 -2.48
N ALA A 72 -6.35 14.96 -2.94
CA ALA A 72 -6.87 14.51 -4.25
C ALA A 72 -5.97 14.87 -5.45
N GLY A 73 -5.31 16.03 -5.43
CA GLY A 73 -4.37 16.43 -6.49
C GLY A 73 -3.19 15.45 -6.61
N LEU A 74 -2.66 14.99 -5.48
CA LEU A 74 -1.57 14.02 -5.43
C LEU A 74 -2.05 12.61 -5.80
N ALA A 75 -3.28 12.23 -5.42
CA ALA A 75 -3.90 11.00 -5.86
C ALA A 75 -4.03 10.95 -7.40
N LEU A 76 -4.53 12.01 -8.03
CA LEU A 76 -4.61 12.11 -9.49
C LEU A 76 -3.22 12.09 -10.15
N ALA A 77 -2.23 12.76 -9.55
CA ALA A 77 -0.84 12.69 -10.03
C ALA A 77 -0.30 11.25 -9.98
N ALA A 78 -0.54 10.52 -8.89
CA ALA A 78 -0.15 9.13 -8.75
C ALA A 78 -0.78 8.23 -9.82
N LEU A 79 -2.10 8.38 -10.09
CA LEU A 79 -2.79 7.63 -11.14
C LEU A 79 -2.16 7.86 -12.52
N ARG A 80 -1.82 9.11 -12.85
CA ARG A 80 -1.18 9.48 -14.13
C ARG A 80 0.22 8.87 -14.26
N LEU A 81 0.95 8.76 -13.16
CA LEU A 81 2.26 8.12 -13.14
C LEU A 81 2.19 6.58 -13.19
N GLY A 82 0.98 6.00 -13.09
CA GLY A 82 0.76 4.57 -13.24
C GLY A 82 0.40 3.84 -11.94
N GLN A 83 0.25 4.54 -10.81
CA GLN A 83 -0.19 3.90 -9.57
C GLN A 83 -1.61 3.35 -9.73
N ARG A 84 -1.84 2.13 -9.23
CA ARG A 84 -3.13 1.43 -9.39
C ARG A 84 -3.91 1.20 -8.11
N THR A 85 -3.28 1.35 -6.96
CA THR A 85 -3.98 1.31 -5.67
C THR A 85 -3.60 2.52 -4.83
N LEU A 86 -4.61 3.30 -4.47
CA LEU A 86 -4.47 4.50 -3.65
C LEU A 86 -5.31 4.38 -2.39
N ILE A 87 -4.85 4.99 -1.31
CA ILE A 87 -5.68 5.32 -0.15
C ILE A 87 -5.96 6.82 -0.19
N LEU A 88 -7.23 7.19 -0.07
CA LEU A 88 -7.68 8.58 -0.01
C LEU A 88 -8.77 8.68 1.04
N ASP A 89 -8.74 9.71 1.86
CA ASP A 89 -9.76 9.98 2.87
C ASP A 89 -11.13 10.20 2.19
N PRO A 90 -12.19 9.46 2.55
CA PRO A 90 -13.53 9.66 2.00
C PRO A 90 -14.14 11.04 2.33
N ALA A 91 -13.62 11.76 3.33
CA ALA A 91 -14.01 13.13 3.63
C ALA A 91 -13.45 14.14 2.61
N CYS A 92 -12.49 13.75 1.77
CA CYS A 92 -11.99 14.60 0.68
C CYS A 92 -13.16 14.93 -0.28
N PRO A 93 -13.47 16.22 -0.54
CA PRO A 93 -14.59 16.61 -1.41
C PRO A 93 -14.51 16.02 -2.82
N ALA A 94 -13.29 15.76 -3.29
CA ALA A 94 -13.03 15.20 -4.62
C ALA A 94 -12.96 13.66 -4.63
N PHE A 95 -13.21 12.96 -3.51
CA PHE A 95 -13.06 11.51 -3.40
C PHE A 95 -13.78 10.75 -4.53
N ALA A 96 -15.06 11.05 -4.75
CA ALA A 96 -15.87 10.37 -5.78
C ALA A 96 -15.31 10.60 -7.19
N ALA A 97 -14.84 11.81 -7.49
CA ALA A 97 -14.24 12.13 -8.80
C ALA A 97 -12.90 11.40 -9.01
N VAL A 98 -12.07 11.33 -7.96
CA VAL A 98 -10.81 10.57 -8.01
C VAL A 98 -11.09 9.07 -8.16
N ALA A 99 -12.06 8.52 -7.43
CA ALA A 99 -12.45 7.11 -7.52
C ALA A 99 -12.97 6.76 -8.92
N ALA A 100 -13.82 7.61 -9.52
CA ALA A 100 -14.28 7.43 -10.89
C ALA A 100 -13.13 7.46 -11.91
N THR A 101 -12.18 8.40 -11.74
CA THR A 101 -10.98 8.48 -12.57
C THR A 101 -10.11 7.23 -12.42
N ALA A 102 -9.93 6.74 -11.19
CA ALA A 102 -9.18 5.52 -10.92
C ALA A 102 -9.83 4.33 -11.62
N ALA A 103 -11.14 4.15 -11.49
CA ALA A 103 -11.88 3.07 -12.14
C ALA A 103 -11.71 3.09 -13.67
N ALA A 104 -11.79 4.28 -14.29
CA ALA A 104 -11.57 4.44 -15.73
C ALA A 104 -10.13 4.05 -16.18
N LEU A 105 -9.17 4.09 -15.26
CA LEU A 105 -7.77 3.71 -15.49
C LEU A 105 -7.45 2.27 -15.04
N GLY A 106 -8.46 1.47 -14.67
CA GLY A 106 -8.25 0.13 -14.09
C GLY A 106 -7.55 0.15 -12.72
N ALA A 107 -7.61 1.28 -12.03
CA ALA A 107 -7.10 1.50 -10.68
C ALA A 107 -8.25 1.52 -9.67
N ARG A 108 -7.92 1.50 -8.38
CA ARG A 108 -8.88 1.62 -7.29
C ARG A 108 -8.43 2.61 -6.22
N VAL A 109 -9.41 3.25 -5.60
CA VAL A 109 -9.23 4.10 -4.42
C VAL A 109 -9.87 3.41 -3.23
N CYS A 110 -9.08 3.16 -2.19
CA CYS A 110 -9.51 2.58 -0.94
C CYS A 110 -9.79 3.71 0.06
N PRO A 111 -11.00 3.78 0.66
CA PRO A 111 -11.32 4.82 1.65
C PRO A 111 -10.64 4.59 2.99
N LEU A 112 -10.10 3.39 3.23
CA LEU A 112 -9.47 3.00 4.48
C LEU A 112 -8.14 2.31 4.18
N ARG A 113 -7.17 2.52 5.08
CA ARG A 113 -5.93 1.75 5.09
C ARG A 113 -6.24 0.29 5.42
N PRO A 114 -5.65 -0.68 4.71
CA PRO A 114 -5.76 -2.09 5.07
C PRO A 114 -5.01 -2.36 6.37
N GLN A 115 -5.29 -3.48 7.03
CA GLN A 115 -4.47 -3.90 8.16
C GLN A 115 -3.05 -4.23 7.67
N ALA A 116 -2.02 -3.67 8.29
CA ALA A 116 -0.64 -3.88 7.87
C ALA A 116 0.29 -4.00 9.08
N LEU A 117 1.40 -4.72 8.91
CA LEU A 117 2.53 -4.66 9.82
C LEU A 117 3.37 -3.44 9.43
N ASP A 118 3.58 -2.50 10.36
CA ASP A 118 4.41 -1.33 10.10
C ASP A 118 5.85 -1.56 10.56
N LEU A 119 6.82 -1.42 9.64
CA LEU A 119 8.24 -1.62 9.95
C LEU A 119 8.86 -0.50 10.79
N ALA A 120 8.16 0.61 11.01
CA ALA A 120 8.53 1.58 12.04
C ALA A 120 8.16 1.12 13.46
N GLU A 121 7.28 0.11 13.62
CA GLU A 121 6.96 -0.44 14.94
C GLU A 121 8.16 -1.20 15.52
N ARG A 122 8.41 -1.01 16.82
CA ARG A 122 9.48 -1.70 17.53
C ARG A 122 9.31 -3.22 17.43
N GLY A 123 10.32 -3.92 16.90
CA GLY A 123 10.34 -5.38 16.80
C GLY A 123 9.53 -5.92 15.62
N ALA A 124 9.01 -5.07 14.73
CA ALA A 124 8.32 -5.50 13.52
C ALA A 124 9.20 -6.36 12.62
N GLU A 125 10.50 -6.08 12.56
CA GLU A 125 11.48 -6.81 11.75
C GLU A 125 11.52 -8.31 12.10
N ARG A 126 11.31 -8.66 13.38
CA ARG A 126 11.26 -10.05 13.84
C ARG A 126 9.94 -10.74 13.54
N ARG A 127 8.87 -9.97 13.30
CA ARG A 127 7.51 -10.46 13.05
C ARG A 127 7.16 -10.60 11.57
N VAL A 128 7.98 -10.05 10.66
CA VAL A 128 7.68 -10.04 9.21
C VAL A 128 7.38 -11.43 8.67
N ARG A 129 8.24 -12.41 8.93
CA ARG A 129 8.05 -13.78 8.42
C ARG A 129 6.71 -14.35 8.86
N ASP A 130 6.40 -14.24 10.14
CA ASP A 130 5.16 -14.76 10.69
C ASP A 130 3.96 -14.02 10.09
N TRP A 131 4.01 -12.69 10.06
CA TRP A 131 2.97 -11.84 9.44
C TRP A 131 2.64 -12.24 8.00
N LEU A 132 3.67 -12.46 7.16
CA LEU A 132 3.49 -12.85 5.77
C LEU A 132 3.01 -14.30 5.60
N SER A 133 3.24 -15.16 6.60
CA SER A 133 2.81 -16.56 6.58
C SER A 133 1.31 -16.71 6.93
N TYR A 134 0.73 -15.75 7.63
CA TYR A 134 -0.69 -15.73 7.99
C TYR A 134 -1.56 -15.13 6.87
N ARG A 135 -2.07 -15.99 5.97
CA ARG A 135 -2.88 -15.54 4.81
C ARG A 135 -4.37 -15.24 5.12
N ASP A 136 -4.85 -15.48 6.34
CA ASP A 136 -6.30 -15.45 6.65
C ASP A 136 -6.66 -14.86 8.03
N ARG A 137 -6.18 -13.65 8.38
CA ARG A 137 -6.65 -13.00 9.61
C ARG A 137 -7.92 -12.17 9.34
N PRO A 138 -9.03 -12.39 10.07
CA PRO A 138 -10.16 -11.48 10.02
C PRO A 138 -9.73 -10.10 10.57
N PRO A 139 -10.24 -8.98 10.02
CA PRO A 139 -9.96 -7.66 10.58
C PRO A 139 -10.40 -7.63 12.05
N PRO A 140 -9.61 -7.04 12.98
CA PRO A 140 -10.03 -6.94 14.37
C PRO A 140 -11.32 -6.11 14.45
N LEU A 141 -12.31 -6.64 15.18
CA LEU A 141 -13.52 -5.89 15.53
C LEU A 141 -13.10 -4.74 16.44
N ARG A 142 -13.40 -3.50 16.02
CA ARG A 142 -13.26 -2.31 16.87
C ARG A 142 -14.29 -2.34 18.00
#